data_AF-A0A6A8ANQ9-F1
#
_entry.id   AF-A0A6A8ANQ9-F1
#
_cell.length_a   1.000
_cell.length_b   1.000
_cell.length_c   1.000
_cell.angle_alpha   90.00
_cell.angle_beta   90.00
_cell.angle_gamma   90.00
#
_symmetry.space_group_name_H-M   'P 1'
#
loop_
_entity.id
_entity.type
_entity.pdbx_description
1 polymer ?
#
loop_
_entity_poly.entity_id
_entity_poly.type
_entity_poly.pdbx_seq_one_letter_code
_entity_poly.pdbx_strand_id
1 'polypeptide(L)'
;MDADVIFSGCGTVCNDCEYFKGEKEPKCPGCESVKGKPFWGTCRTYACVQDHGVEHCGVCDEFPCDKFIETFDPSHGQVSSVIRAGLLAYRARHGDEKAVELSRKLEH
;
A
#
# COMPACT_ATOMS: atom_id res chain seq x y z
N MET A 1 -21.42 9.26 3.41
CA MET A 1 -20.44 9.19 2.33
C MET A 1 -19.28 8.44 2.93
N ASP A 2 -19.37 7.12 2.88
CA ASP A 2 -18.37 6.24 3.47
C ASP A 2 -17.03 6.60 2.86
N ALA A 3 -16.07 6.97 3.72
CA ALA A 3 -14.74 7.35 3.25
C ALA A 3 -14.13 6.14 2.55
N ASP A 4 -14.10 6.16 1.22
CA ASP A 4 -13.39 5.19 0.41
C ASP A 4 -11.98 5.05 0.98
N VAL A 5 -11.65 3.82 1.39
CA VAL A 5 -10.31 3.54 1.91
C VAL A 5 -9.37 3.43 0.73
N ILE A 6 -8.37 4.31 0.72
CA ILE A 6 -7.45 4.43 -0.39
C ILE A 6 -6.29 3.47 -0.15
N PHE A 7 -6.30 2.34 -0.86
CA PHE A 7 -5.14 1.47 -0.95
C PHE A 7 -4.14 2.02 -1.97
N SER A 8 -2.87 1.99 -1.61
CA SER A 8 -1.79 2.08 -2.60
C SER A 8 -1.58 0.74 -3.30
N GLY A 9 -0.95 0.75 -4.49
CA GLY A 9 -0.60 -0.48 -5.21
C GLY A 9 0.31 -1.43 -4.42
N CYS A 10 0.98 -0.95 -3.37
CA CYS A 10 1.81 -1.76 -2.49
C CYS A 10 1.07 -2.31 -1.24
N GLY A 11 -0.22 -1.99 -1.08
CA GLY A 11 -1.06 -2.46 0.04
C GLY A 11 -1.04 -1.57 1.28
N THR A 12 -0.30 -0.46 1.28
CA THR A 12 -0.42 0.55 2.35
C THR A 12 -1.78 1.23 2.27
N VAL A 13 -2.42 1.38 3.43
CA VAL A 13 -3.69 2.08 3.59
C VAL A 13 -3.39 3.57 3.80
N CYS A 14 -3.68 4.39 2.79
CA CYS A 14 -3.35 5.81 2.81
C CYS A 14 -4.17 6.58 3.85
N ASN A 15 -5.38 6.11 4.17
CA ASN A 15 -6.27 6.77 5.14
C ASN A 15 -5.66 6.82 6.55
N ASP A 16 -4.75 5.91 6.87
CA ASP A 16 -4.12 5.85 8.20
C ASP A 16 -2.77 6.61 8.22
N CYS A 17 -2.33 7.13 7.07
CA CYS A 17 -1.07 7.85 6.95
C CYS A 17 -1.22 9.34 7.25
N GLU A 18 -0.53 9.82 8.31
CA GLU A 18 -0.53 11.22 8.73
C GLU A 18 -0.12 12.20 7.61
N TYR A 19 0.84 11.81 6.76
CA TYR A 19 1.26 12.63 5.61
C TYR A 19 0.17 12.74 4.56
N PHE A 20 -0.59 11.67 4.30
CA PHE A 20 -1.68 11.68 3.32
C PHE A 20 -2.90 12.44 3.84
N LYS A 21 -3.23 12.24 5.13
CA LYS A 21 -4.26 13.02 5.83
C LYS A 21 -3.92 14.51 5.94
N GLY A 22 -2.65 14.89 5.76
CA GLY A 22 -2.19 16.26 5.93
C GLY A 22 -2.05 16.68 7.40
N GLU A 23 -1.98 15.70 8.31
CA GLU A 23 -1.67 15.91 9.73
C GLU A 23 -0.16 16.16 9.93
N LYS A 24 0.65 15.74 8.95
CA LYS A 24 2.12 15.91 8.95
C LYS A 24 2.63 16.47 7.63
N GLU A 25 3.55 17.43 7.71
CA GLU A 25 4.19 18.04 6.55
C GLU A 25 5.45 17.26 6.11
N PRO A 26 5.70 17.11 4.79
CA PRO A 26 4.90 17.64 3.69
C PRO A 26 3.67 16.79 3.38
N LYS A 27 2.55 17.43 3.01
CA LYS A 27 1.34 16.69 2.58
C LYS A 27 1.63 15.76 1.40
N CYS A 28 1.33 14.48 1.55
CA CYS A 28 1.44 13.48 0.50
C CYS A 28 0.19 13.53 -0.40
N PRO A 29 0.32 13.82 -1.71
CA PRO A 29 -0.82 13.89 -2.63
C PRO A 29 -1.29 12.52 -3.15
N GLY A 30 -0.69 11.42 -2.68
CA GLY A 30 -0.97 10.06 -3.15
C GLY A 30 -0.04 9.60 -4.28
N CYS A 31 0.20 8.28 -4.35
CA CYS A 31 1.22 7.69 -5.24
C CYS A 31 0.97 8.00 -6.73
N GLU A 32 -0.28 7.97 -7.18
CA GLU A 32 -0.64 8.28 -8.57
C GLU A 32 -0.35 9.74 -8.93
N SER A 33 -0.72 10.68 -8.05
CA SER A 33 -0.52 12.11 -8.25
C SER A 33 0.96 12.48 -8.43
N VAL A 34 1.86 11.77 -7.73
CA VAL A 34 3.32 11.97 -7.84
C VAL A 34 4.00 10.97 -8.77
N LYS A 35 3.25 10.09 -9.45
CA LYS A 35 3.79 9.03 -10.32
C LYS A 35 4.91 8.23 -9.64
N GLY A 36 4.68 7.85 -8.39
CA GLY A 36 5.64 7.11 -7.58
C GLY A 36 6.88 7.90 -7.14
N LYS A 37 6.85 9.24 -7.16
CA LYS A 37 7.95 10.11 -6.70
C LYS A 37 7.55 11.00 -5.52
N PRO A 38 7.23 10.42 -4.35
CA PRO A 38 6.93 11.19 -3.15
C PRO A 38 8.14 11.98 -2.64
N PHE A 39 7.92 12.80 -1.61
CA PHE A 39 8.94 13.69 -1.03
C PHE A 39 10.19 12.97 -0.52
N TRP A 40 10.10 11.68 -0.20
CA TRP A 40 11.20 10.87 0.30
C TRP A 40 12.01 10.17 -0.80
N GLY A 41 11.62 10.26 -2.08
CA GLY A 41 12.37 9.69 -3.20
C GLY A 41 11.50 8.96 -4.23
N THR A 42 12.10 8.01 -4.95
CA THR A 42 11.41 7.22 -6.00
C THR A 42 10.97 5.86 -5.46
N CYS A 43 9.67 5.58 -5.54
CA CYS A 43 9.06 4.32 -5.15
C CYS A 43 9.25 3.25 -6.24
N ARG A 44 10.11 2.27 -5.97
CA ARG A 44 10.37 1.15 -6.88
C ARG A 44 9.16 0.23 -7.05
N THR A 45 8.30 0.13 -6.04
CA THR A 45 7.08 -0.68 -6.12
C THR A 45 6.06 -0.07 -7.07
N TYR A 46 5.93 1.27 -7.09
CA TYR A 46 5.06 1.96 -8.04
C TYR A 46 5.45 1.65 -9.49
N ALA A 47 6.74 1.81 -9.83
CA ALA A 47 7.25 1.46 -11.15
C ALA A 47 7.00 -0.02 -11.48
N CYS A 48 7.26 -0.93 -10.53
CA CYS A 48 7.03 -2.36 -10.72
C CYS A 48 5.55 -2.69 -11.05
N VAL A 49 4.61 -2.07 -10.36
CA VAL A 49 3.16 -2.26 -10.58
C VAL A 49 2.77 -1.79 -11.99
N GLN A 50 3.30 -0.64 -12.43
CA GLN A 50 3.08 -0.11 -13.78
C GLN A 50 3.70 -1.01 -14.85
N ASP A 51 4.95 -1.46 -14.66
CA ASP A 51 5.68 -2.32 -15.61
C ASP A 51 4.99 -3.67 -15.82
N HIS A 52 4.38 -4.21 -14.77
CA HIS A 52 3.61 -5.47 -14.82
C HIS A 52 2.16 -5.28 -15.29
N GLY A 53 1.69 -4.03 -15.43
CA GLY A 53 0.31 -3.74 -15.84
C GLY A 53 -0.75 -4.23 -14.84
N VAL A 54 -0.41 -4.28 -13.56
CA VAL A 54 -1.30 -4.73 -12.48
C VAL A 54 -1.80 -3.56 -11.66
N GLU A 55 -2.94 -3.69 -11.00
CA GLU A 55 -3.45 -2.62 -10.12
C GLU A 55 -2.68 -2.55 -8.79
N HIS A 56 -2.35 -3.70 -8.24
CA HIS A 56 -1.62 -3.81 -6.99
C HIS A 56 -0.84 -5.12 -6.92
N CYS A 57 0.15 -5.20 -6.03
CA CYS A 57 1.01 -6.38 -5.94
C CYS A 57 0.20 -7.67 -5.70
N GLY A 58 -0.90 -7.63 -4.95
CA GLY A 58 -1.75 -8.81 -4.69
C GLY A 58 -2.36 -9.51 -5.92
N VAL A 59 -2.40 -8.87 -7.09
CA VAL A 59 -2.85 -9.49 -8.36
C VAL A 59 -1.70 -9.74 -9.35
N CYS A 60 -0.46 -9.55 -8.92
CA CYS A 60 0.71 -9.91 -9.72
C CYS A 60 0.95 -11.43 -9.66
N ASP A 61 1.31 -12.04 -10.78
CA ASP A 61 1.58 -13.48 -10.87
C ASP A 61 2.78 -13.92 -10.02
N GLU A 62 3.71 -13.00 -9.73
CA GLU A 62 4.88 -13.26 -8.88
C GLU A 62 4.61 -13.02 -7.39
N PHE A 63 3.39 -12.67 -7.01
CA PHE A 63 3.09 -12.30 -5.63
C PHE A 63 2.93 -13.50 -4.68
N PRO A 64 3.50 -13.46 -3.47
CA PRO A 64 4.41 -12.44 -2.94
C PRO A 64 5.87 -12.67 -3.37
N CYS A 65 6.50 -11.66 -4.00
CA CYS A 65 7.90 -11.74 -4.41
C CYS A 65 8.86 -11.19 -3.34
N ASP A 66 10.13 -11.61 -3.39
CA ASP A 66 11.16 -11.18 -2.42
C ASP A 66 11.29 -9.66 -2.37
N LYS A 67 11.30 -9.00 -3.53
CA LYS A 67 11.36 -7.52 -3.63
C LYS A 67 10.22 -6.84 -2.86
N PHE A 68 9.01 -7.41 -2.88
CA PHE A 68 7.89 -6.90 -2.11
C PHE A 68 8.11 -7.09 -0.62
N ILE A 69 8.49 -8.31 -0.20
CA ILE A 69 8.71 -8.65 1.21
C ILE A 69 9.84 -7.80 1.80
N GLU A 70 10.92 -7.56 1.06
CA GLU A 70 12.04 -6.72 1.48
C GLU A 70 11.71 -5.21 1.51
N THR A 71 10.55 -4.79 0.99
CA THR A 71 10.13 -3.37 1.02
C THR A 71 9.32 -3.06 2.29
N PHE A 72 10.00 -2.59 3.33
CA PHE A 72 9.41 -2.17 4.61
C PHE A 72 10.03 -0.87 5.15
N ASP A 73 9.34 -0.21 6.07
CA ASP A 73 9.91 0.89 6.85
C ASP A 73 10.73 0.30 8.02
N PRO A 74 12.05 0.54 8.11
CA PRO A 74 12.87 0.05 9.21
C PRO A 74 12.34 0.41 10.60
N SER A 75 11.63 1.54 10.73
CA SER A 75 11.02 2.01 11.98
C SER A 75 9.88 1.11 12.46
N HIS A 76 9.21 0.40 11.52
CA HIS A 76 8.14 -0.55 11.81
C HIS A 76 8.59 -2.01 11.65
N GLY A 77 9.80 -2.24 11.13
CA GLY A 77 10.37 -3.56 10.92
C GLY A 77 9.67 -4.39 9.83
N GLN A 78 10.19 -5.61 9.65
CA GLN A 78 9.75 -6.56 8.61
C GLN A 78 8.27 -6.95 8.72
N VAL A 79 7.70 -6.90 9.92
CA VAL A 79 6.30 -7.30 10.15
C VAL A 79 5.32 -6.49 9.29
N SER A 80 5.65 -5.22 8.99
CA SER A 80 4.82 -4.36 8.15
C SER A 80 4.66 -4.87 6.71
N SER A 81 5.69 -5.48 6.12
CA SER A 81 5.58 -6.05 4.77
C SER A 81 4.77 -7.35 4.77
N VAL A 82 4.87 -8.16 5.83
CA VAL A 82 4.08 -9.39 6.00
C VAL A 82 2.59 -9.07 6.18
N ILE A 83 2.25 -8.08 7.01
CA ILE A 83 0.85 -7.62 7.18
C ILE A 83 0.29 -7.13 5.84
N ARG A 84 1.05 -6.29 5.12
CA ARG A 84 0.66 -5.82 3.78
C ARG A 84 0.49 -6.98 2.79
N ALA A 85 1.33 -8.01 2.86
CA ALA A 85 1.19 -9.20 2.03
C ALA A 85 -0.15 -9.90 2.29
N GLY A 86 -0.49 -10.14 3.56
CA GLY A 86 -1.75 -10.77 3.95
C GLY A 86 -2.96 -9.95 3.51
N LEU A 87 -2.91 -8.64 3.70
CA LEU A 87 -3.99 -7.73 3.31
C LEU A 87 -4.21 -7.71 1.79
N LEU A 88 -3.13 -7.67 1.00
CA LEU A 88 -3.19 -7.73 -0.46
C LEU A 88 -3.69 -9.09 -0.98
N ALA A 89 -3.26 -10.19 -0.36
CA ALA A 89 -3.75 -11.52 -0.71
C ALA A 89 -5.25 -11.65 -0.45
N TYR A 90 -5.71 -11.11 0.68
CA TYR A 90 -7.13 -11.08 1.03
C TYR A 90 -7.92 -10.18 0.08
N ARG A 91 -7.41 -8.97 -0.21
CA ARG A 91 -7.97 -8.02 -1.20
C ARG A 91 -8.13 -8.66 -2.57
N ALA A 92 -7.12 -9.34 -3.08
CA ALA A 92 -7.15 -10.00 -4.38
C ALA A 92 -8.26 -11.07 -4.48
N ARG A 93 -8.56 -11.75 -3.37
CA ARG A 93 -9.59 -12.81 -3.33
C ARG A 93 -11.00 -12.27 -3.04
N HIS A 94 -11.10 -11.21 -2.26
CA HIS A 94 -12.36 -10.81 -1.62
C HIS A 94 -12.84 -9.41 -1.99
N GLY A 95 -12.03 -8.66 -2.74
CA GLY A 95 -12.31 -7.28 -3.13
C GLY A 95 -12.01 -6.26 -2.05
N ASP A 96 -12.13 -4.99 -2.44
CA ASP A 96 -11.73 -3.85 -1.64
C ASP A 96 -12.54 -3.74 -0.35
N GLU A 97 -13.86 -3.82 -0.42
CA GLU A 97 -14.76 -3.67 0.74
C GLU A 97 -14.36 -4.59 1.92
N LYS A 98 -14.09 -5.86 1.64
CA LYS A 98 -13.67 -6.82 2.66
C LYS A 98 -12.25 -6.53 3.15
N ALA A 99 -11.33 -6.13 2.29
CA ALA A 99 -9.97 -5.76 2.68
C ALA A 99 -9.97 -4.54 3.61
N VAL A 100 -10.83 -3.56 3.35
CA VAL A 100 -11.04 -2.40 4.21
C VAL A 100 -11.51 -2.81 5.59
N GLU A 101 -12.52 -3.69 5.66
CA GLU A 101 -13.04 -4.19 6.94
C GLU A 101 -11.94 -4.91 7.74
N LEU A 102 -11.10 -5.70 7.07
CA LEU A 102 -9.97 -6.38 7.70
C LEU A 102 -8.92 -5.38 8.20
N SER A 103 -8.57 -4.38 7.40
CA SER A 103 -7.57 -3.36 7.77
C SER A 103 -7.93 -2.66 9.08
N ARG A 104 -9.19 -2.25 9.24
CA ARG A 104 -9.68 -1.57 10.46
C ARG A 104 -9.61 -2.45 11.71
N LYS A 105 -9.62 -3.78 11.56
CA LYS A 105 -9.49 -4.73 12.68
C LYS A 105 -8.04 -4.98 13.08
N LEU A 106 -7.09 -4.65 12.20
CA LEU A 106 -5.66 -4.81 12.42
C LEU A 106 -5.02 -3.57 13.06
N GLU A 107 -5.71 -2.43 13.08
CA GLU A 107 -5.27 -1.24 13.80
C GLU A 107 -5.25 -1.52 15.32
N HIS A 108 -4.07 -1.42 15.93
CA HIS A 108 -3.80 -1.54 17.37
C HIS A 108 -2.98 -0.35 17.85
#